data_AF-A0A0P7W7U6-F1
#
_entry.id   AF-A0A0P7W7U6-F1
#
_cell.length_a   1.000
_cell.length_b   1.000
_cell.length_c   1.000
_cell.angle_alpha   90.00
_cell.angle_beta   90.00
_cell.angle_gamma   90.00
#
_symmetry.space_group_name_H-M   'P 1'
#
loop_
_entity.id
_entity.type
_entity.pdbx_description
1 polymer ?
#
loop_
_entity_poly.entity_id
_entity_poly.type
_entity_poly.pdbx_seq_one_letter_code
_entity_poly.pdbx_strand_id
1 'polypeptide(L)'
;MSYRTLAVIVTDQMADAAALNAAGALAARDKAHLDVFCIGIDPARYEPLPAGSAAFVLDAANDEARDRADELVTWVEAQLAGAAFPFAVQGSVVPHLGLDTAVSRLARYCDLIVAARPYGGDATQVQVSVLEAALFGTGAPILVVPPGDLDLSDPFGRPMIAWNESDECLDTVRKALPLLQAADLTDIVMVDPPAHSPERSDPGGSLCIMLGRQGVRGEVSILARSMPRVSEVLNRYAREHGSDLIVMGAYGHSRFREAILGGATREMLENAQVPVLMSH
;
A
#
# COMPACT_ATOMS: atom_id res chain seq x y z
N MET A 1 -8.33 -15.69 8.72
CA MET A 1 -7.06 -15.42 9.47
C MET A 1 -6.94 -13.92 9.63
N SER A 2 -6.32 -13.36 10.67
CA SER A 2 -6.12 -11.90 10.81
C SER A 2 -4.66 -11.55 10.54
N TYR A 3 -4.38 -10.32 10.10
CA TYR A 3 -3.01 -9.81 10.08
C TYR A 3 -2.52 -9.68 11.53
N ARG A 4 -1.30 -10.13 11.83
CA ARG A 4 -0.72 -10.14 13.18
C ARG A 4 0.45 -9.20 13.32
N THR A 5 1.16 -8.93 12.23
CA THR A 5 2.22 -7.93 12.17
C THR A 5 1.90 -6.92 11.07
N LEU A 6 1.66 -5.68 11.47
CA LEU A 6 1.51 -4.54 10.58
C LEU A 6 2.82 -3.77 10.53
N ALA A 7 3.15 -3.21 9.36
CA ALA A 7 4.31 -2.33 9.22
C ALA A 7 3.92 -0.98 8.63
N VAL A 8 4.53 0.09 9.13
CA VAL A 8 4.49 1.43 8.54
C VAL A 8 5.91 1.93 8.36
N ILE A 9 6.19 2.52 7.19
CA ILE A 9 7.45 3.20 6.92
C ILE A 9 7.17 4.69 6.96
N VAL A 10 7.88 5.41 7.83
CA VAL A 10 7.72 6.85 8.04
C VAL A 10 8.98 7.54 7.55
N THR A 11 8.80 8.46 6.60
CA THR A 11 9.85 9.34 6.05
C THR A 11 9.53 10.82 6.23
N ASP A 12 8.25 11.13 6.49
CA ASP A 12 7.79 12.49 6.75
C ASP A 12 6.58 12.50 7.71
N GLN A 13 6.59 13.42 8.67
CA GLN A 13 5.56 13.51 9.72
C GLN A 13 4.18 13.86 9.15
N MET A 14 4.12 14.76 8.16
CA MET A 14 2.84 15.20 7.61
C MET A 14 2.32 14.19 6.60
N ALA A 15 3.20 13.76 5.70
CA ALA A 15 2.79 12.95 4.56
C ALA A 15 2.46 11.50 4.96
N ASP A 16 3.06 10.97 6.04
CA ASP A 16 2.83 9.60 6.51
C ASP A 16 1.89 9.50 7.74
N ALA A 17 1.40 10.63 8.28
CA ALA A 17 0.48 10.65 9.42
C ALA A 17 -0.79 9.82 9.21
N ALA A 18 -1.40 9.95 8.02
CA ALA A 18 -2.62 9.20 7.70
C ALA A 18 -2.38 7.67 7.73
N ALA A 19 -1.20 7.23 7.28
CA ALA A 19 -0.83 5.82 7.30
C ALA A 19 -0.59 5.32 8.73
N LEU A 20 0.12 6.12 9.55
CA LEU A 20 0.36 5.79 10.95
C LEU A 20 -0.95 5.66 11.74
N ASN A 21 -1.87 6.61 11.56
CA ASN A 21 -3.17 6.60 12.23
C ASN A 21 -4.01 5.39 11.79
N ALA A 22 -4.08 5.13 10.48
CA ALA A 22 -4.79 3.97 9.93
C ALA A 22 -4.22 2.64 10.44
N ALA A 23 -2.88 2.52 10.50
CA ALA A 23 -2.23 1.33 11.01
C ALA A 23 -2.47 1.14 12.52
N GLY A 24 -2.48 2.23 13.30
CA GLY A 24 -2.84 2.19 14.71
C GLY A 24 -4.28 1.72 14.95
N ALA A 25 -5.24 2.22 14.16
CA ALA A 25 -6.63 1.77 14.22
C ALA A 25 -6.77 0.28 13.87
N LEU A 26 -6.11 -0.18 12.81
CA LEU A 26 -6.07 -1.60 12.43
C LEU A 26 -5.40 -2.46 13.51
N ALA A 27 -4.29 -2.01 14.09
CA ALA A 27 -3.57 -2.72 15.14
C ALA A 27 -4.44 -2.88 16.40
N ALA A 28 -5.16 -1.83 16.79
CA ALA A 28 -6.11 -1.87 17.90
C ALA A 28 -7.27 -2.84 17.64
N ARG A 29 -7.90 -2.75 16.47
CA ARG A 29 -9.03 -3.59 16.06
C ARG A 29 -8.65 -5.08 16.04
N ASP A 30 -7.55 -5.40 15.38
CA ASP A 30 -7.16 -6.79 15.09
C ASP A 30 -6.24 -7.40 16.17
N LYS A 31 -5.87 -6.61 17.19
CA LYS A 31 -4.89 -6.97 18.23
C LYS A 31 -3.58 -7.41 17.59
N ALA A 32 -3.12 -6.63 16.62
CA ALA A 32 -1.89 -6.86 15.88
C ALA A 32 -0.72 -6.09 16.51
N HIS A 33 0.50 -6.53 16.22
CA HIS A 33 1.72 -5.78 16.49
C HIS A 33 1.94 -4.75 15.39
N LEU A 34 2.32 -3.52 15.76
CA LEU A 34 2.68 -2.47 14.81
C LEU A 34 4.19 -2.21 14.84
N ASP A 35 4.88 -2.53 13.75
CA ASP A 35 6.28 -2.15 13.53
C ASP A 35 6.34 -0.83 12.75
N VAL A 36 6.98 0.19 13.32
CA VAL A 36 7.16 1.49 12.68
C VAL A 36 8.63 1.74 12.38
N PHE A 37 8.96 1.88 11.10
CA PHE A 37 10.31 2.14 10.62
C PHE A 37 10.46 3.61 10.22
N CYS A 38 11.14 4.39 11.06
CA CYS A 38 11.43 5.80 10.82
C CYS A 38 12.73 5.91 10.03
N ILE A 39 12.63 6.31 8.76
CA ILE A 39 13.77 6.33 7.84
C ILE A 39 14.21 7.77 7.59
N GLY A 40 15.41 8.10 8.05
CA GLY A 40 16.15 9.27 7.61
C GLY A 40 16.93 8.95 6.34
N ILE A 41 16.66 9.68 5.25
CA ILE A 41 17.31 9.44 3.97
C ILE A 41 18.48 10.40 3.81
N ASP A 42 19.67 9.85 3.54
CA ASP A 42 20.87 10.63 3.24
C ASP A 42 20.63 11.52 1.99
N PRO A 43 20.67 12.86 2.13
CA PRO A 43 20.45 13.80 1.03
C PRO A 43 21.67 13.93 0.11
N ALA A 44 22.82 13.31 0.45
CA ALA A 44 24.07 13.46 -0.30
C ALA A 44 23.88 13.09 -1.77
N ARG A 45 23.98 14.10 -2.63
CA ARG A 45 24.15 13.91 -4.07
C ARG A 45 25.59 13.49 -4.31
N TYR A 46 25.81 12.29 -4.83
CA TYR A 46 27.13 11.80 -5.25
C TYR A 46 27.59 12.51 -6.54
N GLU A 47 27.62 13.84 -6.52
CA GLU A 47 28.25 14.66 -7.55
C GLU A 47 29.77 14.68 -7.34
N PRO A 48 30.58 14.98 -8.38
CA PRO A 48 32.03 15.06 -8.24
C PRO A 48 32.42 16.16 -7.25
N LEU A 49 32.73 15.76 -6.01
CA LEU A 49 33.16 16.66 -4.94
C LEU A 49 34.66 17.01 -5.08
N PRO A 50 35.09 18.23 -4.74
CA PRO A 50 36.50 18.58 -4.65
C PRO A 50 37.28 17.62 -3.75
N ALA A 51 38.51 17.27 -4.17
CA ALA A 51 39.37 16.35 -3.43
C ALA A 51 39.55 16.80 -1.96
N GLY A 52 39.26 15.90 -1.02
CA GLY A 52 39.35 16.17 0.43
C GLY A 52 38.06 16.71 1.08
N SER A 53 37.07 17.17 0.31
CA SER A 53 35.77 17.62 0.87
C SER A 53 34.74 16.50 1.03
N ALA A 54 34.92 15.39 0.32
CA ALA A 54 33.96 14.29 0.26
C ALA A 54 33.65 13.68 1.64
N ALA A 55 34.66 13.48 2.49
CA ALA A 55 34.45 12.90 3.81
C ALA A 55 33.57 13.80 4.70
N PHE A 56 33.80 15.11 4.68
CA PHE A 56 33.03 16.07 5.47
C PHE A 56 31.58 16.18 4.99
N VAL A 57 31.37 16.23 3.67
CA VAL A 57 30.01 16.29 3.09
C VAL A 57 29.21 15.02 3.41
N LEU A 58 29.83 13.85 3.31
CA LEU A 58 29.17 12.58 3.63
C LEU A 58 28.87 12.44 5.13
N ASP A 59 29.76 12.92 5.99
CA ASP A 59 29.55 12.88 7.45
C ASP A 59 28.38 13.79 7.85
N ALA A 60 28.39 15.04 7.37
CA ALA A 60 27.32 16.01 7.63
C ALA A 60 25.95 15.52 7.11
N ALA A 61 25.91 14.90 5.94
CA ALA A 61 24.67 14.36 5.38
C ALA A 61 24.15 13.13 6.14
N ASN A 62 25.06 12.30 6.67
CA ASN A 62 24.68 11.19 7.56
C ASN A 62 24.14 11.69 8.91
N ASP A 63 24.73 12.74 9.46
CA ASP A 63 24.24 13.35 10.70
C ASP A 63 22.87 14.00 10.49
N GLU A 64 22.65 14.74 9.40
CA GLU A 64 21.33 15.28 9.04
C GLU A 64 20.27 14.17 8.90
N ALA A 65 20.61 13.07 8.22
CA ALA A 65 19.71 11.93 8.08
C ALA A 65 19.45 11.24 9.42
N ARG A 66 20.44 11.16 10.32
CA ARG A 66 20.26 10.60 11.67
C ARG A 66 19.34 11.47 12.51
N ASP A 67 19.58 12.78 12.54
CA ASP A 67 18.74 13.74 13.26
C ASP A 67 17.29 13.64 12.78
N ARG A 68 17.06 13.55 11.46
CA ARG A 68 15.72 13.36 10.91
C ARG A 68 15.10 12.03 11.31
N ALA A 69 15.86 10.93 11.34
CA ALA A 69 15.34 9.64 11.82
C ALA A 69 14.92 9.71 13.29
N ASP A 70 15.73 10.35 14.14
CA ASP A 70 15.46 10.50 15.58
C ASP A 70 14.27 11.44 15.85
N GLU A 71 14.11 12.50 15.06
CA GLU A 71 12.92 13.37 15.08
C GLU A 71 11.65 12.58 14.74
N LEU A 72 11.70 11.74 13.70
CA LEU A 72 10.57 10.89 13.31
C LEU A 72 10.24 9.86 14.40
N VAL A 73 11.25 9.23 15.01
CA VAL A 73 11.05 8.30 16.14
C VAL A 73 10.33 9.01 17.29
N THR A 74 10.84 10.16 17.70
CA THR A 74 10.25 10.96 18.80
C THR A 74 8.81 11.33 18.48
N TRP A 75 8.53 11.73 17.24
CA TRP A 75 7.17 12.06 16.80
C TRP A 75 6.24 10.84 16.82
N VAL A 76 6.66 9.68 16.28
CA VAL A 76 5.88 8.44 16.28
C VAL A 76 5.58 7.99 17.71
N GLU A 77 6.58 7.98 18.59
CA GLU A 77 6.39 7.60 20.00
C GLU A 77 5.38 8.51 20.70
N ALA A 78 5.38 9.81 20.39
CA ALA A 78 4.39 10.75 20.90
C ALA A 78 2.98 10.48 20.33
N GLN A 79 2.85 10.13 19.04
CA GLN A 79 1.55 9.79 18.44
C GLN A 79 0.97 8.47 18.98
N LEU A 80 1.82 7.49 19.26
CA LEU A 80 1.44 6.18 19.78
C LEU A 80 1.40 6.13 21.32
N ALA A 81 1.61 7.26 21.99
CA ALA A 81 1.55 7.35 23.43
C ALA A 81 0.16 6.93 23.94
N GLY A 82 0.10 5.86 24.74
CA GLY A 82 -1.15 5.32 25.27
C GLY A 82 -1.89 4.36 24.32
N ALA A 83 -1.24 3.93 23.23
CA ALA A 83 -1.78 2.88 22.35
C ALA A 83 -2.15 1.61 23.14
N ALA A 84 -3.33 1.04 22.84
CA ALA A 84 -3.84 -0.17 23.47
C ALA A 84 -3.40 -1.47 22.76
N PHE A 85 -2.34 -1.39 21.95
CA PHE A 85 -1.79 -2.48 21.15
C PHE A 85 -0.26 -2.46 21.24
N PRO A 86 0.42 -3.60 21.03
CA PRO A 86 1.87 -3.64 21.09
C PRO A 86 2.47 -3.01 19.83
N PHE A 87 3.54 -2.22 20.01
CA PHE A 87 4.24 -1.59 18.91
C PHE A 87 5.75 -1.53 19.17
N ALA A 88 6.53 -1.42 18.10
CA ALA A 88 7.95 -1.14 18.12
C ALA A 88 8.27 0.00 17.15
N VAL A 89 9.13 0.93 17.57
CA VAL A 89 9.60 2.05 16.73
C VAL A 89 11.10 1.89 16.53
N GLN A 90 11.55 1.97 15.27
CA GLN A 90 12.97 1.84 14.91
C GLN A 90 13.39 2.98 13.99
N GLY A 91 14.40 3.73 14.40
CA GLY A 91 15.09 4.71 13.55
C GLY A 91 16.15 4.04 12.69
N SER A 92 16.28 4.46 11.43
CA SER A 92 17.35 3.99 10.53
C SER A 92 17.77 5.08 9.56
N VAL A 93 19.07 5.19 9.36
CA VAL A 93 19.66 6.02 8.29
C VAL A 93 19.83 5.15 7.06
N VAL A 94 19.27 5.59 5.94
CA VAL A 94 19.28 4.85 4.68
C VAL A 94 19.83 5.74 3.57
N PRO A 95 20.88 5.30 2.84
CA PRO A 95 21.34 6.04 1.67
C PRO A 95 20.31 5.95 0.56
N HIS A 96 20.12 7.02 -0.21
CA HIS A 96 19.13 7.07 -1.28
C HIS A 96 19.27 5.90 -2.29
N LEU A 97 20.51 5.56 -2.66
CA LEU A 97 20.83 4.42 -3.56
C LEU A 97 20.50 3.04 -2.97
N GLY A 98 20.36 2.93 -1.64
CA GLY A 98 20.10 1.68 -0.93
C GLY A 98 18.65 1.52 -0.46
N LEU A 99 17.77 2.48 -0.76
CA LEU A 99 16.41 2.56 -0.24
C LEU A 99 15.61 1.28 -0.51
N ASP A 100 15.63 0.79 -1.75
CA ASP A 100 14.97 -0.44 -2.19
C ASP A 100 15.28 -1.62 -1.26
N THR A 101 16.58 -1.86 -1.05
CA THR A 101 17.07 -3.01 -0.29
C THR A 101 16.82 -2.84 1.20
N ALA A 102 16.93 -1.61 1.70
CA ALA A 102 16.68 -1.30 3.11
C ALA A 102 15.20 -1.53 3.45
N VAL A 103 14.28 -0.91 2.71
CA VAL A 103 12.83 -1.07 2.90
C VAL A 103 12.42 -2.54 2.81
N SER A 104 12.90 -3.24 1.77
CA SER A 104 12.63 -4.67 1.60
C SER A 104 13.06 -5.49 2.83
N ARG A 105 14.23 -5.20 3.40
CA ARG A 105 14.75 -5.94 4.56
C ARG A 105 14.00 -5.64 5.84
N LEU A 106 13.60 -4.39 6.04
CA LEU A 106 12.88 -3.94 7.24
C LEU A 106 11.47 -4.56 7.28
N ALA A 107 10.72 -4.47 6.18
CA ALA A 107 9.30 -4.81 6.18
C ALA A 107 8.97 -6.24 5.70
N ARG A 108 9.96 -7.09 5.33
CA ARG A 108 9.69 -8.45 4.80
C ARG A 108 9.01 -9.44 5.75
N TYR A 109 8.96 -9.15 7.06
CA TYR A 109 8.41 -10.06 8.07
C TYR A 109 7.04 -9.59 8.59
N CYS A 110 6.40 -8.64 7.92
CA CYS A 110 5.03 -8.23 8.22
C CYS A 110 3.99 -9.00 7.38
N ASP A 111 2.75 -9.01 7.86
CA ASP A 111 1.61 -9.57 7.14
C ASP A 111 0.91 -8.51 6.25
N LEU A 112 1.04 -7.23 6.60
CA LEU A 112 0.45 -6.09 5.90
C LEU A 112 1.29 -4.83 6.11
N ILE A 113 1.55 -4.10 5.03
CA ILE A 113 2.16 -2.77 5.09
C ILE A 113 1.04 -1.73 4.92
N VAL A 114 1.03 -0.69 5.74
CA VAL A 114 0.11 0.44 5.59
C VAL A 114 0.93 1.65 5.14
N ALA A 115 0.52 2.27 4.04
CA ALA A 115 1.23 3.37 3.41
C ALA A 115 0.29 4.51 3.04
N ALA A 116 0.78 5.74 3.12
CA ALA A 116 0.01 6.89 2.67
C ALA A 116 -0.03 6.90 1.14
N ARG A 117 -1.03 7.58 0.58
CA ARG A 117 -1.13 7.77 -0.87
C ARG A 117 0.16 8.41 -1.42
N PRO A 118 0.89 7.74 -2.32
CA PRO A 118 2.22 8.18 -2.76
C PRO A 118 2.16 9.27 -3.85
N TYR A 119 0.97 9.65 -4.32
CA TYR A 119 0.77 10.63 -5.38
C TYR A 119 -0.25 11.71 -4.99
N GLY A 120 -0.08 12.91 -5.56
CA GLY A 120 -0.94 14.08 -5.33
C GLY A 120 -0.31 15.11 -4.38
N GLY A 121 -0.98 16.27 -4.23
CA GLY A 121 -0.63 17.41 -3.36
C GLY A 121 0.77 17.43 -2.73
N ASP A 122 0.86 16.93 -1.50
CA ASP A 122 2.06 16.98 -0.66
C ASP A 122 2.98 15.75 -0.79
N ALA A 123 2.66 14.84 -1.71
CA ALA A 123 3.40 13.59 -1.84
C ALA A 123 4.80 13.82 -2.45
N THR A 124 5.81 13.21 -1.84
CA THR A 124 7.20 13.37 -2.27
C THR A 124 7.66 12.20 -3.14
N GLN A 125 8.69 12.42 -3.96
CA GLN A 125 9.31 11.34 -4.75
C GLN A 125 9.83 10.19 -3.86
N VAL A 126 10.21 10.51 -2.62
CA VAL A 126 10.62 9.53 -1.61
C VAL A 126 9.49 8.56 -1.29
N GLN A 127 8.26 9.04 -1.11
CA GLN A 127 7.12 8.17 -0.78
C GLN A 127 6.79 7.21 -1.92
N VAL A 128 6.91 7.67 -3.17
CA VAL A 128 6.78 6.81 -4.35
C VAL A 128 7.83 5.70 -4.30
N SER A 129 9.10 6.06 -4.07
CA SER A 129 10.19 5.08 -3.99
C SER A 129 10.06 4.10 -2.82
N VAL A 130 9.59 4.57 -1.66
CA VAL A 130 9.32 3.70 -0.49
C VAL A 130 8.19 2.73 -0.79
N LEU A 131 7.09 3.20 -1.37
CA LEU A 131 5.97 2.33 -1.76
C LEU A 131 6.42 1.27 -2.76
N GLU A 132 7.14 1.66 -3.82
CA GLU A 132 7.65 0.75 -4.83
C GLU A 132 8.62 -0.28 -4.22
N ALA A 133 9.54 0.17 -3.37
CA ALA A 133 10.47 -0.70 -2.67
C ALA A 133 9.73 -1.74 -1.81
N ALA A 134 8.71 -1.31 -1.07
CA ALA A 134 7.87 -2.20 -0.29
C ALA A 134 7.12 -3.20 -1.17
N LEU A 135 6.50 -2.71 -2.26
CA LEU A 135 5.61 -3.48 -3.14
C LEU A 135 6.37 -4.60 -3.86
N PHE A 136 7.55 -4.29 -4.42
CA PHE A 136 8.34 -5.25 -5.19
C PHE A 136 9.29 -6.08 -4.32
N GLY A 137 9.57 -5.63 -3.10
CA GLY A 137 10.66 -6.18 -2.29
C GLY A 137 10.26 -7.07 -1.12
N THR A 138 9.02 -6.93 -0.62
CA THR A 138 8.61 -7.58 0.64
C THR A 138 7.74 -8.82 0.41
N GLY A 139 6.96 -8.86 -0.67
CA GLY A 139 5.93 -9.87 -0.90
C GLY A 139 4.70 -9.72 0.01
N ALA A 140 4.68 -8.74 0.92
CA ALA A 140 3.51 -8.41 1.72
C ALA A 140 2.52 -7.56 0.90
N PRO A 141 1.20 -7.67 1.14
CA PRO A 141 0.25 -6.72 0.59
C PRO A 141 0.46 -5.34 1.21
N ILE A 142 0.15 -4.29 0.44
CA ILE A 142 0.19 -2.89 0.89
C ILE A 142 -1.23 -2.33 0.86
N LEU A 143 -1.69 -1.81 2.00
CA LEU A 143 -2.89 -1.00 2.11
C LEU A 143 -2.50 0.47 1.97
N VAL A 144 -2.80 1.05 0.82
CA VAL A 144 -2.60 2.47 0.56
C VAL A 144 -3.83 3.24 1.04
N VAL A 145 -3.62 4.20 1.95
CA VAL A 145 -4.68 5.01 2.55
C VAL A 145 -4.74 6.37 1.85
N PRO A 146 -5.91 6.81 1.34
CA PRO A 146 -6.06 8.15 0.78
C PRO A 146 -5.94 9.21 1.90
N PRO A 147 -5.68 10.48 1.56
CA PRO A 147 -5.56 11.54 2.55
C PRO A 147 -6.90 11.80 3.26
N GLY A 148 -6.80 12.27 4.49
CA GLY A 148 -7.93 12.55 5.38
C GLY A 148 -7.98 11.61 6.57
N ASP A 149 -8.92 11.88 7.47
CA ASP A 149 -9.12 11.10 8.69
C ASP A 149 -10.04 9.90 8.38
N LEU A 150 -9.44 8.83 7.87
CA LEU A 150 -10.11 7.53 7.72
C LEU A 150 -10.04 6.76 9.04
N ASP A 151 -11.20 6.50 9.63
CA ASP A 151 -11.31 5.61 10.76
C ASP A 151 -11.43 4.16 10.28
N LEU A 152 -10.40 3.35 10.56
CA LEU A 152 -10.35 1.93 10.26
C LEU A 152 -10.59 1.04 11.50
N SER A 153 -11.23 1.60 12.53
CA SER A 153 -11.59 0.86 13.75
C SER A 153 -12.63 -0.23 13.51
N ASP A 154 -13.47 -0.08 12.49
CA ASP A 154 -14.45 -1.08 12.06
C ASP A 154 -13.92 -1.94 10.89
N PRO A 155 -14.42 -3.17 10.70
CA PRO A 155 -14.17 -3.95 9.50
C PRO A 155 -14.72 -3.26 8.24
N PHE A 156 -14.09 -3.55 7.09
CA PHE A 156 -14.65 -3.17 5.78
C PHE A 156 -15.95 -3.96 5.55
N GLY A 157 -17.07 -3.26 5.40
CA GLY A 157 -18.38 -3.84 5.15
C GLY A 157 -18.57 -4.26 3.70
N ARG A 158 -18.00 -3.53 2.73
CA ARG A 158 -18.22 -3.79 1.30
C ARG A 158 -16.97 -3.60 0.42
N PRO A 159 -15.97 -4.47 0.52
CA PRO A 159 -14.79 -4.42 -0.34
C PRO A 159 -15.14 -4.73 -1.81
N MET A 160 -14.48 -4.04 -2.73
CA MET A 160 -14.50 -4.33 -4.16
C MET A 160 -13.18 -4.98 -4.58
N ILE A 161 -13.23 -6.10 -5.29
CA ILE A 161 -12.11 -6.70 -6.00
C ILE A 161 -12.15 -6.20 -7.45
N ALA A 162 -11.16 -5.41 -7.86
CA ALA A 162 -10.97 -5.02 -9.26
C ALA A 162 -10.26 -6.16 -10.01
N TRP A 163 -11.05 -7.09 -10.54
CA TRP A 163 -10.59 -8.36 -11.10
C TRP A 163 -10.24 -8.22 -12.59
N ASN A 164 -9.00 -8.53 -12.94
CA ASN A 164 -8.48 -8.50 -14.32
C ASN A 164 -7.96 -9.87 -14.80
N GLU A 165 -8.27 -10.95 -14.08
CA GLU A 165 -7.81 -12.32 -14.36
C GLU A 165 -6.30 -12.56 -14.26
N SER A 166 -5.53 -11.60 -13.72
CA SER A 166 -4.08 -11.75 -13.58
C SER A 166 -3.67 -12.51 -12.31
N ASP A 167 -2.50 -13.14 -12.36
CA ASP A 167 -1.93 -13.86 -11.21
C ASP A 167 -1.61 -12.92 -10.04
N GLU A 168 -1.16 -11.69 -10.31
CA GLU A 168 -0.88 -10.66 -9.31
C GLU A 168 -2.17 -10.27 -8.57
N CYS A 169 -3.28 -10.13 -9.30
CA CYS A 169 -4.57 -9.86 -8.68
C CYS A 169 -5.04 -11.05 -7.85
N LEU A 170 -4.83 -12.28 -8.32
CA LEU A 170 -5.21 -13.49 -7.56
C LEU A 170 -4.41 -13.62 -6.27
N ASP A 171 -3.11 -13.34 -6.33
CA ASP A 171 -2.23 -13.26 -5.17
C ASP A 171 -2.71 -12.20 -4.18
N THR A 172 -3.05 -11.00 -4.65
CA THR A 172 -3.61 -9.93 -3.81
C THR A 172 -4.90 -10.39 -3.13
N VAL A 173 -5.84 -10.99 -3.88
CA VAL A 173 -7.12 -11.48 -3.33
C VAL A 173 -6.90 -12.53 -2.24
N ARG A 174 -5.93 -13.44 -2.43
CA ARG A 174 -5.58 -14.43 -1.40
C ARG A 174 -5.02 -13.76 -0.14
N LYS A 175 -4.17 -12.74 -0.30
CA LYS A 175 -3.63 -11.94 0.80
C LYS A 175 -4.70 -11.08 1.48
N ALA A 176 -5.76 -10.72 0.76
CA ALA A 176 -6.90 -9.93 1.24
C ALA A 176 -7.94 -10.75 2.03
N LEU A 177 -7.87 -12.09 2.02
CA LEU A 177 -8.85 -12.96 2.68
C LEU A 177 -9.23 -12.55 4.12
N PRO A 178 -8.29 -12.11 4.99
CA PRO A 178 -8.62 -11.59 6.31
C PRO A 178 -9.68 -10.48 6.31
N LEU A 179 -9.59 -9.54 5.36
CA LEU A 179 -10.51 -8.41 5.23
C LEU A 179 -11.81 -8.84 4.55
N LEU A 180 -11.70 -9.65 3.50
CA LEU A 180 -12.86 -10.13 2.73
C LEU A 180 -13.78 -11.04 3.56
N GLN A 181 -13.22 -11.84 4.47
CA GLN A 181 -13.99 -12.72 5.37
C GLN A 181 -14.80 -11.95 6.42
N ALA A 182 -14.37 -10.73 6.77
CA ALA A 182 -15.04 -9.89 7.74
C ALA A 182 -16.15 -9.02 7.12
N ALA A 183 -16.22 -8.96 5.79
CA ALA A 183 -17.17 -8.13 5.06
C ALA A 183 -18.54 -8.78 4.90
N ASP A 184 -19.58 -7.95 4.79
CA ASP A 184 -20.95 -8.39 4.54
C ASP A 184 -21.14 -8.87 3.10
N LEU A 185 -20.51 -8.16 2.16
CA LEU A 185 -20.58 -8.44 0.72
C LEU A 185 -19.30 -8.01 0.03
N THR A 186 -18.75 -8.83 -0.86
CA THR A 186 -17.60 -8.48 -1.69
C THR A 186 -18.01 -8.39 -3.16
N ASP A 187 -17.83 -7.22 -3.78
CA ASP A 187 -18.08 -7.04 -5.21
C ASP A 187 -16.86 -7.50 -6.02
N ILE A 188 -17.02 -8.44 -6.94
CA ILE A 188 -16.00 -8.88 -7.89
C ILE A 188 -16.26 -8.13 -9.20
N VAL A 189 -15.49 -7.07 -9.45
CA VAL A 189 -15.75 -6.12 -10.54
C VAL A 189 -14.75 -6.32 -11.67
N MET A 190 -15.27 -6.57 -12.87
CA MET A 190 -14.49 -6.69 -14.09
C MET A 190 -14.88 -5.57 -15.06
N VAL A 191 -13.90 -4.89 -15.64
CA VAL A 191 -14.13 -3.85 -16.65
C VAL A 191 -13.70 -4.38 -18.01
N ASP A 192 -14.65 -4.50 -18.94
CA ASP A 192 -14.44 -4.91 -20.33
C ASP A 192 -13.59 -6.21 -20.45
N PRO A 193 -14.05 -7.33 -19.86
CA PRO A 193 -13.27 -8.56 -19.82
C PRO A 193 -13.01 -9.11 -21.25
N PRO A 194 -11.86 -9.77 -21.50
CA PRO A 194 -11.51 -10.20 -22.84
C PRO A 194 -12.53 -11.20 -23.42
N ALA A 195 -13.05 -10.90 -24.61
CA ALA A 195 -14.01 -11.76 -25.31
C ALA A 195 -13.49 -13.18 -25.62
N HIS A 196 -12.17 -13.39 -25.57
CA HIS A 196 -11.50 -14.65 -25.86
C HIS A 196 -10.81 -15.28 -24.63
N SER A 197 -11.13 -14.84 -23.41
CA SER A 197 -10.64 -15.47 -22.17
C SER A 197 -11.15 -16.91 -22.04
N PRO A 198 -10.37 -17.83 -21.41
CA PRO A 198 -10.87 -19.15 -21.01
C PRO A 198 -12.18 -19.08 -20.22
N GLU A 199 -12.36 -18.03 -19.41
CA GLU A 199 -13.50 -17.83 -18.51
C GLU A 199 -14.64 -17.00 -19.16
N ARG A 200 -14.62 -16.77 -20.49
CA ARG A 200 -15.58 -15.90 -21.20
C ARG A 200 -17.07 -16.18 -20.91
N SER A 201 -17.41 -17.43 -20.58
CA SER A 201 -18.80 -17.85 -20.36
C SER A 201 -19.29 -17.53 -18.95
N ASP A 202 -18.38 -17.33 -18.00
CA ASP A 202 -18.66 -17.01 -16.60
C ASP A 202 -17.50 -16.16 -16.00
N PRO A 203 -17.26 -14.93 -16.50
CA PRO A 203 -16.12 -14.13 -16.06
C PRO A 203 -16.16 -13.89 -14.55
N GLY A 204 -15.09 -14.23 -13.84
CA GLY A 204 -15.04 -14.11 -12.37
C GLY A 204 -15.75 -15.22 -11.59
N GLY A 205 -16.44 -16.15 -12.25
CA GLY A 205 -17.16 -17.26 -11.60
C GLY A 205 -16.25 -18.19 -10.81
N SER A 206 -15.12 -18.60 -11.40
CA SER A 206 -14.09 -19.41 -10.72
C SER A 206 -13.55 -18.73 -9.45
N LEU A 207 -13.37 -17.41 -9.48
CA LEU A 207 -12.95 -16.64 -8.30
C LEU A 207 -14.05 -16.60 -7.24
N CYS A 208 -15.30 -16.35 -7.65
CA CYS A 208 -16.46 -16.36 -6.75
C CYS A 208 -16.61 -17.72 -6.02
N ILE A 209 -16.46 -18.83 -6.75
CA ILE A 209 -16.47 -20.18 -6.16
C ILE A 209 -15.34 -20.37 -5.15
N MET A 210 -14.11 -19.93 -5.49
CA MET A 210 -12.96 -20.01 -4.59
C MET A 210 -13.21 -19.22 -3.30
N LEU A 211 -13.70 -17.99 -3.41
CA LEU A 211 -14.02 -17.11 -2.29
C LEU A 211 -15.17 -17.67 -1.43
N GLY A 212 -16.22 -18.21 -2.05
CA GLY A 212 -17.31 -18.87 -1.35
C GLY A 212 -16.85 -20.05 -0.49
N ARG A 213 -15.86 -20.83 -0.97
CA ARG A 213 -15.22 -21.91 -0.18
C ARG A 213 -14.40 -21.39 1.01
N GLN A 214 -13.97 -20.13 0.96
CA GLN A 214 -13.28 -19.44 2.05
C GLN A 214 -14.24 -18.67 2.96
N GLY A 215 -15.56 -18.79 2.76
CA GLY A 215 -16.57 -18.09 3.58
C GLY A 215 -16.80 -16.63 3.20
N VAL A 216 -16.35 -16.19 2.02
CA VAL A 216 -16.58 -14.84 1.50
C VAL A 216 -17.84 -14.83 0.64
N ARG A 217 -18.75 -13.89 0.90
CA ARG A 217 -19.94 -13.67 0.07
C ARG A 217 -19.58 -12.77 -1.12
N GLY A 218 -19.35 -13.35 -2.29
CA GLY A 218 -19.00 -12.62 -3.52
C GLY A 218 -20.18 -12.42 -4.47
N GLU A 219 -20.28 -11.25 -5.09
CA GLU A 219 -21.17 -10.96 -6.23
C GLU A 219 -20.35 -10.45 -7.42
N VAL A 220 -20.62 -10.96 -8.62
CA VAL A 220 -19.86 -10.58 -9.83
C VAL A 220 -20.57 -9.47 -10.58
N SER A 221 -19.82 -8.42 -10.90
CA SER A 221 -20.27 -7.25 -11.66
C SER A 221 -19.39 -7.04 -12.89
N ILE A 222 -19.98 -7.16 -14.08
CA ILE A 222 -19.30 -6.91 -15.35
C ILE A 222 -19.68 -5.52 -15.85
N LEU A 223 -18.68 -4.65 -16.01
CA LEU A 223 -18.85 -3.27 -16.42
C LEU A 223 -18.31 -3.06 -17.84
N ALA A 224 -19.02 -2.26 -18.63
CA ALA A 224 -18.46 -1.76 -19.88
C ALA A 224 -17.41 -0.67 -19.60
N ARG A 225 -16.39 -0.56 -20.46
CA ARG A 225 -15.43 0.55 -20.43
C ARG A 225 -16.08 1.85 -20.93
N SER A 226 -16.89 2.48 -20.08
CA SER A 226 -17.62 3.70 -20.41
C SER A 226 -16.79 4.98 -20.29
N MET A 227 -15.54 4.90 -19.85
CA MET A 227 -14.65 6.03 -19.60
C MET A 227 -13.25 5.76 -20.18
N PRO A 228 -12.45 6.80 -20.45
CA PRO A 228 -11.11 6.63 -21.02
C PRO A 228 -10.21 5.75 -20.17
N ARG A 229 -10.31 5.85 -18.83
CA ARG A 229 -9.46 5.15 -17.87
C ARG A 229 -10.26 4.11 -17.08
N VAL A 230 -9.70 2.91 -16.93
CA VAL A 230 -10.32 1.83 -16.13
C VAL A 230 -10.44 2.23 -14.66
N SER A 231 -9.45 2.95 -14.13
CA SER A 231 -9.48 3.50 -12.77
C SER A 231 -10.67 4.43 -12.52
N GLU A 232 -11.09 5.22 -13.52
CA GLU A 232 -12.29 6.09 -13.39
C GLU A 232 -13.57 5.26 -13.30
N VAL A 233 -13.70 4.20 -14.11
CA VAL A 233 -14.85 3.28 -14.06
C VAL A 233 -14.94 2.61 -12.69
N LEU A 234 -13.81 2.11 -12.18
CA LEU A 234 -13.72 1.45 -10.88
C LEU A 234 -14.01 2.43 -9.72
N ASN A 235 -13.43 3.63 -9.73
CA ASN A 235 -13.68 4.63 -8.69
C ASN A 235 -15.14 5.11 -8.71
N ARG A 236 -15.76 5.23 -9.89
CA ARG A 236 -17.20 5.53 -9.99
C ARG A 236 -18.03 4.38 -9.41
N TYR A 237 -17.73 3.13 -9.76
CA TYR A 237 -18.44 1.97 -9.20
C TYR A 237 -18.33 1.94 -7.67
N ALA A 238 -17.12 2.12 -7.14
CA ALA A 238 -16.86 2.14 -5.70
C ALA A 238 -17.73 3.19 -5.00
N ARG A 239 -17.82 4.41 -5.56
CA ARG A 239 -18.66 5.47 -5.01
C ARG A 239 -20.16 5.15 -5.08
N GLU A 240 -20.62 4.62 -6.21
CA GLU A 240 -22.04 4.31 -6.45
C GLU A 240 -22.54 3.15 -5.60
N HIS A 241 -21.67 2.19 -5.26
CA HIS A 241 -22.01 0.97 -4.54
C HIS A 241 -21.59 1.02 -3.05
N GLY A 242 -20.96 2.11 -2.62
CA GLY A 242 -20.50 2.29 -1.25
C GLY A 242 -19.34 1.36 -0.89
N SER A 243 -18.45 1.06 -1.84
CA SER A 243 -17.25 0.27 -1.55
C SER A 243 -16.31 1.04 -0.65
N ASP A 244 -15.85 0.41 0.41
CA ASP A 244 -14.98 0.98 1.45
C ASP A 244 -13.53 0.48 1.38
N LEU A 245 -13.26 -0.46 0.47
CA LEU A 245 -11.93 -0.98 0.16
C LEU A 245 -11.88 -1.37 -1.32
N ILE A 246 -10.77 -1.09 -1.99
CA ILE A 246 -10.45 -1.63 -3.32
C ILE A 246 -9.32 -2.64 -3.19
N VAL A 247 -9.51 -3.86 -3.65
CA VAL A 247 -8.49 -4.92 -3.75
C VAL A 247 -8.11 -5.07 -5.22
N MET A 248 -6.84 -4.88 -5.56
CA MET A 248 -6.38 -4.99 -6.94
C MET A 248 -4.92 -5.47 -7.04
N GLY A 249 -4.57 -6.15 -8.13
CA GLY A 249 -3.17 -6.44 -8.42
C GLY A 249 -2.40 -5.19 -8.83
N ALA A 250 -1.10 -5.14 -8.54
CA ALA A 250 -0.22 -4.07 -9.00
C ALA A 250 0.64 -4.49 -10.21
N TYR A 251 0.77 -3.60 -11.20
CA TYR A 251 1.78 -3.65 -12.27
C TYR A 251 1.94 -4.98 -13.06
N GLY A 252 0.86 -5.72 -13.33
CA GLY A 252 0.89 -7.03 -14.03
C GLY A 252 1.28 -7.04 -15.52
N HIS A 253 1.61 -5.89 -16.13
CA HIS A 253 2.08 -5.82 -17.52
C HIS A 253 3.48 -5.19 -17.61
N SER A 254 4.45 -6.02 -17.98
CA SER A 254 5.88 -5.70 -18.14
C SER A 254 6.60 -5.40 -16.82
N ARG A 255 7.43 -6.39 -16.44
CA ARG A 255 8.36 -6.43 -15.29
C ARG A 255 9.47 -5.35 -15.34
N PHE A 256 9.31 -4.32 -16.16
CA PHE A 256 10.23 -3.21 -16.23
C PHE A 256 9.84 -2.18 -15.18
N ARG A 257 10.64 -2.11 -14.10
CA ARG A 257 10.64 -1.00 -13.13
C ARG A 257 10.68 0.38 -13.82
N GLU A 258 11.18 0.46 -15.05
CA GLU A 258 11.29 1.70 -15.83
C GLU A 258 9.98 2.11 -16.53
N ALA A 259 8.94 1.27 -16.54
CA ALA A 259 7.63 1.57 -17.16
C ALA A 259 6.56 2.09 -16.17
N ILE A 260 6.96 2.59 -14.99
CA ILE A 260 6.06 3.20 -13.97
C ILE A 260 5.66 4.66 -14.35
N LEU A 261 5.69 4.98 -15.65
CA LEU A 261 5.24 6.24 -16.23
C LEU A 261 3.83 6.09 -16.80
N GLY A 262 2.85 5.94 -15.91
CA GLY A 262 1.42 6.03 -16.25
C GLY A 262 0.75 4.69 -16.48
N GLY A 263 -0.43 4.53 -15.91
CA GLY A 263 -1.22 3.29 -16.01
C GLY A 263 -2.39 3.28 -15.02
N ALA A 264 -3.21 2.23 -15.09
CA ALA A 264 -4.39 2.11 -14.24
C ALA A 264 -4.05 2.09 -12.74
N THR A 265 -2.93 1.47 -12.34
CA THR A 265 -2.48 1.42 -10.94
C THR A 265 -2.07 2.80 -10.42
N ARG A 266 -1.23 3.54 -11.15
CA ARG A 266 -0.85 4.92 -10.77
C ARG A 266 -2.07 5.82 -10.68
N GLU A 267 -2.94 5.78 -11.68
CA GLU A 267 -4.17 6.56 -11.71
C GLU A 267 -5.13 6.19 -10.56
N MET A 268 -5.17 4.91 -10.18
CA MET A 268 -5.90 4.47 -8.99
C MET A 268 -5.28 5.07 -7.72
N LEU A 269 -3.96 4.96 -7.56
CA LEU A 269 -3.24 5.51 -6.42
C LEU A 269 -3.24 7.05 -6.39
N GLU A 270 -3.51 7.73 -7.50
CA GLU A 270 -3.69 9.19 -7.54
C GLU A 270 -5.11 9.61 -7.10
N ASN A 271 -6.13 8.84 -7.48
CA ASN A 271 -7.53 9.30 -7.45
C ASN A 271 -8.45 8.52 -6.50
N ALA A 272 -8.00 7.39 -5.94
CA ALA A 272 -8.80 6.60 -5.02
C ALA A 272 -9.24 7.43 -3.81
N GLN A 273 -10.52 7.28 -3.45
CA GLN A 273 -11.16 7.96 -2.32
C GLN A 273 -11.36 7.03 -1.12
N VAL A 274 -11.07 5.74 -1.31
CA VAL A 274 -11.11 4.70 -0.27
C VAL A 274 -9.77 3.96 -0.27
N PRO A 275 -9.42 3.26 0.81
CA PRO A 275 -8.20 2.46 0.86
C PRO A 275 -8.06 1.49 -0.32
N VAL A 276 -6.83 1.30 -0.78
CA VAL A 276 -6.50 0.38 -1.87
C VAL A 276 -5.50 -0.65 -1.36
N LEU A 277 -5.91 -1.92 -1.31
CA LEU A 277 -5.03 -3.05 -1.02
C LEU A 277 -4.46 -3.60 -2.33
N MET A 278 -3.14 -3.71 -2.41
CA MET A 278 -2.44 -4.26 -3.57
C MET A 278 -1.21 -5.08 -3.22
N SER A 279 -0.88 -6.05 -4.07
CA SER A 279 0.40 -6.75 -4.05
C SER A 279 0.92 -6.98 -5.47
N HIS A 280 2.19 -7.40 -5.54
CA HIS A 280 2.89 -7.84 -6.74
C HIS A 280 3.47 -9.25 -6.51
#